data_AF-A0A2M3ZDD3-F1
#
_entry.id   AF-A0A2M3ZDD3-F1
#
_cell.length_a   1.000
_cell.length_b   1.000
_cell.length_c   1.000
_cell.angle_alpha   90.00
_cell.angle_beta   90.00
_cell.angle_gamma   90.00
#
_symmetry.space_group_name_H-M   'P 1'
#
loop_
_entity.id
_entity.type
_entity.pdbx_description
1 polymer ?
#
loop_
_entity_poly.entity_id
_entity_poly.type
_entity_poly.pdbx_seq_one_letter_code
_entity_poly.pdbx_strand_id
1 'polypeptide(L)'
;LIEHLKQETAELDKVPNPSDFARRAIEYRLRLLEPYLKHWPQALGLMTLPPNAPHSLANLLTLVDDICYYAGDRAVDFNWYTRRVGLACIYKTTELYMLQDSSPGFERTWKFLERRMEEASMVHEFLVKSEDATHQLQNAVGSAFTTARNILGLNFDRR
;
A
#
# COMPACT_ATOMS: atom_id res chain seq x y z
N LEU A 1 -1.21 -18.90 5.57
CA LEU A 1 -1.35 -17.44 5.80
C LEU A 1 -2.72 -17.11 6.35
N ILE A 2 -3.82 -17.35 5.61
CA ILE A 2 -5.18 -16.99 6.05
C ILE A 2 -5.50 -17.51 7.46
N GLU A 3 -5.19 -18.79 7.75
CA GLU A 3 -5.42 -19.35 9.09
C GLU A 3 -4.60 -18.65 10.20
N HIS A 4 -3.38 -18.20 9.88
CA HIS A 4 -2.58 -17.41 10.81
C HIS A 4 -3.17 -16.00 11.01
N LEU A 5 -3.63 -15.34 9.94
CA LEU A 5 -4.30 -14.04 10.04
C LEU A 5 -5.61 -14.14 10.83
N LYS A 6 -6.38 -15.22 10.63
CA LYS A 6 -7.58 -15.50 11.42
C LYS A 6 -7.25 -15.71 12.89
N GLN A 7 -6.20 -16.46 13.22
CA GLN A 7 -5.76 -16.65 14.60
C GLN A 7 -5.34 -15.32 15.25
N GLU A 8 -4.58 -14.49 14.54
CA GLU A 8 -4.17 -13.18 15.06
C GLU A 8 -5.35 -12.22 15.24
N THR A 9 -6.40 -12.34 14.43
CA THR A 9 -7.58 -11.46 14.50
C THR A 9 -8.71 -12.03 15.36
N ALA A 10 -8.69 -13.32 15.71
CA ALA A 10 -9.74 -13.99 16.47
C ALA A 10 -9.93 -13.43 17.89
N GLU A 11 -8.87 -12.89 18.49
CA GLU A 11 -8.90 -12.32 19.85
C GLU A 11 -8.99 -10.77 19.85
N LEU A 12 -8.93 -10.15 18.66
CA LEU A 12 -8.82 -8.70 18.50
C LEU A 12 -10.02 -8.13 17.76
N ASP A 13 -10.89 -7.44 18.50
CA ASP A 13 -12.08 -6.75 17.96
C ASP A 13 -11.69 -5.60 16.99
N LYS A 14 -10.47 -5.06 17.15
CA LYS A 14 -9.87 -4.07 16.24
C LYS A 14 -8.35 -4.16 16.28
N VAL A 15 -7.72 -4.20 15.10
CA VAL A 15 -6.26 -4.16 14.99
C VAL A 15 -5.74 -2.77 15.40
N PRO A 16 -4.89 -2.65 16.43
CA PRO A 16 -4.45 -1.36 16.96
C PRO A 16 -3.52 -0.59 16.02
N ASN A 17 -2.69 -1.29 15.22
CA ASN A 17 -1.87 -0.68 14.18
C ASN A 17 -1.92 -1.50 12.87
N PRO A 18 -2.67 -1.04 11.85
CA PRO A 18 -2.79 -1.74 10.56
C PRO A 18 -1.46 -1.89 9.81
N SER A 19 -0.55 -0.91 9.93
CA SER A 19 0.75 -0.94 9.24
C SER A 19 1.64 -2.04 9.81
N ASP A 20 1.75 -2.12 11.14
CA ASP A 20 2.52 -3.17 11.82
C ASP A 20 1.94 -4.55 11.57
N PHE A 21 0.62 -4.66 11.50
CA PHE A 21 -0.06 -5.91 11.14
C PHE A 21 0.31 -6.35 9.73
N ALA A 22 0.22 -5.46 8.75
CA ALA A 22 0.59 -5.74 7.36
C ALA A 22 2.07 -6.14 7.23
N ARG A 23 2.96 -5.46 7.97
CA ARG A 23 4.39 -5.79 8.04
C ARG A 23 4.61 -7.22 8.55
N ARG A 24 3.99 -7.59 9.67
CA ARG A 24 4.09 -8.94 10.26
C ARG A 24 3.49 -10.01 9.34
N ALA A 25 2.38 -9.72 8.68
CA ALA A 25 1.76 -10.63 7.72
C ALA A 25 2.66 -10.91 6.51
N ILE A 26 3.31 -9.87 5.96
CA ILE A 26 4.29 -10.01 4.88
C ILE A 26 5.50 -10.82 5.35
N GLU A 27 6.04 -10.48 6.53
CA GLU A 27 7.17 -11.19 7.13
C GLU A 27 6.85 -12.69 7.27
N TYR A 28 5.72 -13.02 7.88
CA TYR A 28 5.27 -14.41 8.02
C TYR A 28 5.13 -15.10 6.65
N ARG A 29 4.52 -14.42 5.66
CA ARG A 29 4.36 -14.99 4.32
C ARG A 29 5.69 -15.26 3.63
N LEU A 30 6.68 -14.39 3.80
CA LEU A 30 8.02 -14.54 3.22
C LEU A 30 8.83 -15.61 3.94
N ARG A 31 8.69 -15.77 5.26
CA ARG A 31 9.32 -16.88 6.01
C ARG A 31 8.90 -18.26 5.50
N LEU A 32 7.66 -18.39 5.01
CA LEU A 32 7.21 -19.63 4.37
C LEU A 32 8.00 -20.00 3.10
N LEU A 33 8.74 -19.04 2.51
CA LEU A 33 9.58 -19.28 1.34
C LEU A 33 10.96 -19.83 1.70
N GLU A 34 11.41 -19.70 2.95
CA GLU A 34 12.76 -20.08 3.40
C GLU A 34 13.20 -21.49 2.94
N PRO A 35 12.36 -22.54 3.07
CA PRO A 35 12.76 -23.89 2.64
C PRO A 35 12.96 -24.02 1.12
N TYR A 36 12.40 -23.10 0.34
CA TYR A 36 12.31 -23.17 -1.12
C TYR A 36 13.15 -22.11 -1.83
N LEU A 37 13.86 -21.23 -1.09
CA LEU A 37 14.61 -20.10 -1.65
C LEU A 37 15.59 -20.49 -2.76
N LYS A 38 16.21 -21.68 -2.66
CA LYS A 38 17.14 -22.19 -3.68
C LYS A 38 16.50 -22.27 -5.08
N HIS A 39 15.20 -22.58 -5.15
CA HIS A 39 14.48 -22.74 -6.41
C HIS A 39 13.50 -21.59 -6.69
N TRP A 40 13.34 -20.67 -5.73
CA TRP A 40 12.40 -19.56 -5.81
C TRP A 40 12.65 -18.62 -7.01
N PRO A 41 13.91 -18.28 -7.39
CA PRO A 41 14.16 -17.48 -8.59
C PRO A 41 13.62 -18.14 -9.87
N GLN A 42 13.73 -19.46 -9.99
CA GLN A 42 13.21 -20.18 -11.15
C GLN A 42 11.67 -20.19 -11.14
N ALA A 43 11.07 -20.39 -9.97
CA ALA A 43 9.62 -20.30 -9.80
C ALA A 43 9.10 -18.91 -10.20
N LEU A 44 9.76 -17.84 -9.78
CA LEU A 44 9.40 -16.48 -10.19
C LEU A 44 9.53 -16.29 -11.71
N GLY A 45 10.59 -16.80 -12.33
CA GLY A 45 10.73 -16.78 -13.79
C GLY A 45 9.55 -17.46 -14.50
N LEU A 46 9.12 -18.63 -14.00
CA LEU A 46 7.95 -19.33 -14.53
C LEU A 46 6.65 -18.55 -14.32
N MET A 47 6.50 -17.88 -13.17
CA MET A 47 5.34 -17.03 -12.88
C MET A 47 5.24 -15.82 -13.81
N THR A 48 6.38 -15.29 -14.28
CA THR A 48 6.43 -14.15 -15.20
C THR A 48 6.15 -14.49 -16.67
N LEU A 49 6.10 -15.78 -17.02
CA LEU A 49 5.80 -16.18 -18.39
C LEU A 49 4.39 -15.72 -18.78
N PRO A 50 4.16 -15.26 -20.03
CA PRO A 50 2.86 -14.77 -20.49
C PRO A 50 1.64 -15.66 -20.14
N PRO A 51 1.69 -17.00 -20.26
CA PRO A 51 0.55 -17.85 -19.86
C PRO A 51 0.27 -17.86 -18.36
N ASN A 52 1.29 -17.67 -17.52
CA ASN A 52 1.20 -17.76 -16.06
C ASN A 52 1.07 -16.40 -15.38
N ALA A 53 1.45 -15.31 -16.06
CA ALA A 53 1.50 -13.97 -15.51
C ALA A 53 0.13 -13.47 -14.99
N PRO A 54 -1.00 -13.65 -15.72
CA PRO A 54 -2.30 -13.21 -15.22
C PRO A 54 -2.71 -13.94 -13.93
N HIS A 55 -2.46 -15.26 -13.87
CA HIS A 55 -2.79 -16.06 -12.70
C HIS A 55 -1.90 -15.72 -11.50
N SER A 56 -0.59 -15.55 -11.75
CA SER A 56 0.38 -15.15 -10.73
C SER A 56 0.08 -13.77 -10.15
N LEU A 57 -0.35 -12.83 -11.00
CA LEU A 57 -0.77 -11.50 -10.59
C LEU A 57 -2.08 -11.55 -9.79
N ALA A 58 -3.07 -12.34 -10.22
CA ALA A 58 -4.32 -12.52 -9.48
C ALA A 58 -4.07 -13.08 -8.08
N ASN A 59 -3.17 -14.06 -7.95
CA ASN A 59 -2.77 -14.63 -6.67
C ASN A 59 -2.08 -13.59 -5.77
N LEU A 60 -1.21 -12.74 -6.33
CA LEU A 60 -0.59 -11.63 -5.58
C LEU A 60 -1.63 -10.61 -5.10
N LEU A 61 -2.57 -10.23 -5.96
CA LEU A 61 -3.60 -9.26 -5.59
C LEU A 61 -4.53 -9.82 -4.52
N THR A 62 -4.90 -11.09 -4.62
CA THR A 62 -5.71 -11.80 -3.60
C THR A 62 -4.98 -11.84 -2.26
N LEU A 63 -3.69 -12.18 -2.27
CA LEU A 63 -2.84 -12.19 -1.07
C LEU A 63 -2.84 -10.83 -0.36
N VAL A 64 -2.68 -9.75 -1.13
CA VAL A 64 -2.63 -8.39 -0.61
C VAL A 64 -4.01 -7.93 -0.12
N ASP A 65 -5.07 -8.31 -0.83
CA ASP A 65 -6.45 -8.03 -0.44
C ASP A 65 -6.78 -8.70 0.90
N ASP A 66 -6.40 -9.97 1.09
CA ASP A 66 -6.54 -10.68 2.37
C ASP A 66 -5.82 -9.93 3.51
N ILE A 67 -4.56 -9.52 3.29
CA ILE A 67 -3.80 -8.79 4.32
C ILE A 67 -4.50 -7.47 4.68
N CYS A 68 -4.96 -6.70 3.69
CA CYS A 68 -5.71 -5.46 3.91
C CYS A 68 -7.04 -5.70 4.64
N TYR A 69 -7.75 -6.76 4.29
CA TYR A 69 -9.01 -7.16 4.91
C TYR A 69 -8.83 -7.46 6.40
N TYR A 70 -7.86 -8.33 6.74
CA TYR A 70 -7.57 -8.68 8.14
C TYR A 70 -6.89 -7.53 8.92
N ALA A 71 -6.21 -6.61 8.23
CA ALA A 71 -5.71 -5.38 8.86
C ALA A 71 -6.83 -4.41 9.28
N GLY A 72 -8.08 -4.68 8.90
CA GLY A 72 -9.25 -3.86 9.23
C GLY A 72 -9.33 -2.58 8.41
N ASP A 73 -8.72 -2.54 7.23
CA ASP A 73 -8.79 -1.39 6.33
C ASP A 73 -10.22 -1.20 5.80
N ARG A 74 -10.83 -0.06 6.13
CA ARG A 74 -12.18 0.33 5.69
C ARG A 74 -12.15 1.44 4.63
N ALA A 75 -11.00 1.72 4.03
CA ALA A 75 -10.91 2.69 2.93
C ALA A 75 -11.71 2.18 1.70
N VAL A 76 -12.53 3.04 1.08
CA VAL A 76 -13.41 2.66 -0.04
C VAL A 76 -13.09 3.41 -1.35
N ASP A 77 -12.17 4.38 -1.30
CA ASP A 77 -11.87 5.33 -2.42
C ASP A 77 -10.46 5.16 -3.01
N PHE A 78 -9.87 6.19 -3.63
CA PHE A 78 -8.52 6.17 -4.23
C PHE A 78 -7.44 5.56 -3.31
N ASN A 79 -7.58 5.80 -2.00
CA ASN A 79 -6.78 5.22 -0.94
C ASN A 79 -6.76 3.67 -0.94
N TRP A 80 -7.86 3.01 -1.33
CA TRP A 80 -7.99 1.56 -1.48
C TRP A 80 -7.03 1.00 -2.54
N TYR A 81 -6.94 1.67 -3.70
CA TYR A 81 -6.05 1.27 -4.80
C TYR A 81 -4.60 1.55 -4.45
N THR A 82 -4.29 2.73 -3.91
CA THR A 82 -2.93 3.10 -3.49
C THR A 82 -2.40 2.14 -2.43
N ARG A 83 -3.22 1.74 -1.46
CA ARG A 83 -2.81 0.78 -0.41
C ARG A 83 -2.53 -0.60 -0.98
N ARG A 84 -3.39 -1.15 -1.83
CA ARG A 84 -3.19 -2.49 -2.42
C ARG A 84 -2.01 -2.51 -3.39
N VAL A 85 -1.91 -1.53 -4.29
CA VAL A 85 -0.78 -1.45 -5.22
C VAL A 85 0.53 -1.22 -4.47
N GLY A 86 0.51 -0.34 -3.46
CA GLY A 86 1.65 -0.10 -2.57
C GLY A 86 2.07 -1.37 -1.86
N LEU A 87 1.16 -2.07 -1.19
CA LEU A 87 1.45 -3.28 -0.43
C LEU A 87 1.92 -4.44 -1.34
N ALA A 88 1.35 -4.57 -2.55
CA ALA A 88 1.83 -5.51 -3.55
C ALA A 88 3.26 -5.20 -4.00
N CYS A 89 3.58 -3.93 -4.21
CA CYS A 89 4.93 -3.48 -4.56
C CYS A 89 5.92 -3.75 -3.41
N ILE A 90 5.55 -3.46 -2.17
CA ILE A 90 6.37 -3.74 -0.98
C ILE A 90 6.64 -5.24 -0.86
N TYR A 91 5.60 -6.08 -0.99
CA TYR A 91 5.75 -7.53 -0.96
C TYR A 91 6.73 -8.01 -2.04
N LYS A 92 6.54 -7.58 -3.30
CA LYS A 92 7.39 -8.02 -4.41
C LYS A 92 8.83 -7.52 -4.35
N THR A 93 9.05 -6.27 -3.97
CA THR A 93 10.40 -5.74 -3.80
C THR A 93 11.14 -6.40 -2.64
N THR A 94 10.43 -6.69 -1.54
CA THR A 94 11.00 -7.43 -0.39
C THR A 94 11.28 -8.89 -0.75
N GLU A 95 10.40 -9.55 -1.49
CA GLU A 95 10.60 -10.91 -2.01
C GLU A 95 11.87 -10.98 -2.89
N LEU A 96 12.06 -10.01 -3.79
CA LEU A 96 13.27 -9.92 -4.61
C LEU A 96 14.55 -9.60 -3.81
N TYR A 97 14.42 -8.79 -2.75
CA TYR A 97 15.53 -8.49 -1.86
C TYR A 97 15.97 -9.74 -1.06
N MET A 98 15.00 -10.51 -0.57
CA MET A 98 15.23 -11.74 0.19
C MET A 98 16.05 -12.78 -0.59
N LEU A 99 15.88 -12.84 -1.92
CA LEU A 99 16.65 -13.74 -2.79
C LEU A 99 18.15 -13.47 -2.80
N GLN A 100 18.57 -12.24 -2.49
CA GLN A 100 19.97 -11.82 -2.51
C GLN A 100 20.55 -11.70 -1.09
N ASP A 101 19.71 -11.82 -0.07
CA ASP A 101 20.11 -11.65 1.31
C ASP A 101 20.72 -12.94 1.88
N SER A 102 21.96 -12.83 2.33
CA SER A 102 22.74 -13.89 2.98
C SER A 102 22.97 -13.61 4.46
N SER A 103 22.32 -12.59 5.03
CA SER A 103 22.40 -12.27 6.45
C SER A 103 21.72 -13.37 7.30
N PRO A 104 22.22 -13.60 8.53
CA PRO A 104 21.62 -14.59 9.43
C PRO A 104 20.16 -14.23 9.71
N GLY A 105 19.25 -15.17 9.44
CA GLY A 105 17.81 -14.98 9.66
C GLY A 105 17.15 -13.89 8.80
N PHE A 106 17.77 -13.49 7.67
CA PHE A 106 17.26 -12.46 6.77
C PHE A 106 17.07 -11.08 7.43
N GLU A 107 17.89 -10.74 8.42
CA GLU A 107 17.80 -9.47 9.16
C GLU A 107 17.78 -8.24 8.24
N ARG A 108 18.58 -8.26 7.16
CA ARG A 108 18.61 -7.14 6.20
C ARG A 108 17.31 -7.02 5.42
N THR A 109 16.68 -8.16 5.07
CA THR A 109 15.36 -8.19 4.43
C THR A 109 14.28 -7.58 5.32
N TRP A 110 14.28 -7.89 6.62
CA TRP A 110 13.29 -7.35 7.55
C TRP A 110 13.47 -5.84 7.78
N LYS A 111 14.72 -5.37 7.89
CA LYS A 111 15.03 -3.93 7.90
C LYS A 111 14.63 -3.23 6.60
N PHE A 112 14.82 -3.90 5.46
CA PHE A 112 14.37 -3.39 4.17
C PHE A 112 12.85 -3.23 4.13
N LEU A 113 12.11 -4.25 4.60
CA LEU A 113 10.65 -4.23 4.67
C LEU A 113 10.14 -3.08 5.54
N GLU A 114 10.70 -2.90 6.74
CA GLU A 114 10.35 -1.82 7.66
C GLU A 114 10.49 -0.44 6.99
N ARG A 115 11.64 -0.18 6.37
CA ARG A 115 11.87 1.06 5.62
C ARG A 115 10.87 1.26 4.47
N ARG A 116 10.47 0.20 3.76
CA ARG A 116 9.47 0.31 2.68
C ARG A 116 8.07 0.66 3.21
N MET A 117 7.71 0.15 4.39
CA MET A 117 6.45 0.50 5.06
C MET A 117 6.43 1.96 5.51
N GLU A 118 7.55 2.46 6.04
CA GLU A 118 7.72 3.88 6.39
C GLU A 118 7.60 4.79 5.17
N GLU A 119 8.29 4.45 4.07
CA GLU A 119 8.21 5.21 2.82
C GLU A 119 6.81 5.23 2.22
N ALA A 120 6.10 4.11 2.25
CA ALA A 120 4.72 4.06 1.79
C ALA A 120 3.81 4.98 2.62
N SER A 121 4.05 5.08 3.93
CA SER A 121 3.32 5.99 4.81
C SER A 121 3.62 7.46 4.48
N MET A 122 4.90 7.80 4.23
CA MET A 122 5.31 9.15 3.80
C MET A 122 4.71 9.54 2.44
N VAL A 123 4.71 8.63 1.47
CA VAL A 123 4.10 8.87 0.15
C VAL A 123 2.60 9.07 0.29
N HIS A 124 1.93 8.26 1.12
CA HIS A 124 0.50 8.41 1.37
C HIS A 124 0.18 9.78 1.99
N GLU A 125 0.93 10.21 3.01
CA GLU A 125 0.76 11.51 3.63
C GLU A 125 0.99 12.67 2.65
N PHE A 126 2.00 12.56 1.78
CA PHE A 126 2.28 13.54 0.74
C PHE A 126 1.13 13.66 -0.27
N LEU A 127 0.58 12.52 -0.73
CA LEU A 127 -0.55 12.51 -1.66
C LEU A 127 -1.78 13.18 -1.05
N VAL A 128 -2.14 12.82 0.19
CA VAL A 128 -3.29 13.40 0.89
C VAL A 128 -3.12 14.91 1.08
N LYS A 129 -1.94 15.35 1.53
CA LYS A 129 -1.65 16.79 1.69
C LYS A 129 -1.74 17.58 0.37
N SER A 130 -1.38 16.95 -0.76
CA SER A 130 -1.43 17.61 -2.08
C SER A 130 -2.86 17.84 -2.56
N GLU A 131 -3.77 16.90 -2.30
CA GLU A 131 -5.20 17.03 -2.59
C GLU A 131 -5.81 18.16 -1.74
N ASP A 132 -5.51 18.19 -0.43
CA ASP A 132 -5.97 19.27 0.45
C ASP A 132 -5.46 20.65 0.01
N ALA A 133 -4.17 20.74 -0.33
CA ALA A 133 -3.56 21.99 -0.76
C ALA A 133 -4.15 22.51 -2.09
N THR A 134 -4.43 21.63 -3.04
CA THR A 134 -5.06 22.01 -4.32
C THR A 134 -6.50 22.46 -4.15
N HIS A 135 -7.28 21.81 -3.28
CA HIS A 135 -8.63 22.27 -2.93
C HIS A 135 -8.64 23.62 -2.21
N GLN A 136 -7.71 23.86 -1.29
CA GLN A 136 -7.59 25.15 -0.60
C GLN A 136 -7.22 26.28 -1.58
N LEU A 137 -6.32 26.02 -2.53
CA LEU A 137 -5.96 26.98 -3.57
C LEU A 137 -7.14 27.30 -4.50
N GLN A 138 -7.91 26.31 -4.95
CA GLN A 138 -9.10 26.55 -5.78
C GLN A 138 -10.14 27.42 -5.05
N ASN A 139 -10.41 27.12 -3.78
CA ASN A 139 -11.36 27.89 -2.97
C ASN A 139 -10.85 29.31 -2.67
N ALA A 140 -9.56 29.47 -2.40
CA ALA A 140 -8.95 30.78 -2.16
C ALA A 140 -8.96 31.66 -3.43
N VAL A 141 -8.64 31.10 -4.59
CA VAL A 141 -8.67 31.82 -5.88
C VAL A 141 -10.10 32.23 -6.24
N GLY A 142 -11.07 31.30 -6.14
CA GLY A 142 -12.47 31.61 -6.40
C GLY A 142 -13.01 32.70 -5.48
N SER A 143 -12.66 32.65 -4.19
CA SER A 143 -13.08 33.64 -3.19
C SER A 143 -12.43 35.00 -3.41
N ALA A 144 -11.11 35.04 -3.68
CA ALA A 144 -10.40 36.28 -3.98
C ALA A 144 -10.93 36.93 -5.26
N PHE A 145 -11.22 36.14 -6.30
CA PHE A 145 -11.79 36.63 -7.54
C PHE A 145 -13.22 37.17 -7.35
N THR A 146 -14.05 36.48 -6.57
CA THR A 146 -15.43 36.92 -6.26
C THR A 146 -15.43 38.19 -5.42
N THR A 147 -14.57 38.28 -4.40
CA THR A 147 -14.42 39.49 -3.57
C THR A 147 -13.87 40.66 -4.39
N ALA A 148 -12.84 40.45 -5.20
CA ALA A 148 -12.33 41.48 -6.10
C ALA A 148 -13.41 41.95 -7.08
N ARG A 149 -14.18 41.03 -7.66
CA ARG A 149 -15.30 41.36 -8.56
C ARG A 149 -16.39 42.17 -7.87
N ASN A 150 -16.74 41.82 -6.63
CA ASN A 150 -17.73 42.55 -5.82
C ASN A 150 -17.24 43.95 -5.43
N ILE A 151 -15.96 44.11 -5.06
CA ILE A 151 -15.35 45.40 -4.72
C ILE A 151 -15.22 46.31 -5.96
N LEU A 152 -14.90 45.74 -7.12
CA LEU A 152 -14.78 46.48 -8.38
C LEU A 152 -16.12 46.82 -9.03
N GLY A 153 -17.25 46.44 -8.42
CA GLY A 153 -18.59 46.78 -8.92
C GLY A 153 -18.99 46.11 -10.24
N LEU A 154 -18.30 45.04 -10.65
CA LEU A 154 -18.53 44.32 -11.91
C LEU A 154 -19.69 43.30 -11.82
N ASN A 155 -20.73 43.62 -11.06
CA ASN A 155 -21.99 42.89 -11.08
C ASN A 155 -22.84 43.41 -12.24
N PHE A 156 -22.78 42.72 -13.38
CA PHE A 156 -23.72 42.94 -14.47
C PHE A 156 -25.08 42.34 -14.05
N ASP A 157 -25.98 43.18 -13.53
CA ASP A 157 -27.40 42.87 -13.50
C ASP A 157 -27.88 42.66 -14.95
N ARG A 158 -28.08 41.40 -15.33
CA ARG A 158 -28.89 41.07 -16.51
C ARG A 158 -30.35 40.98 -16.06
N ARG A 159 -31.10 42.05 -16.37
CA ARG A 159 -32.56 41.99 -16.56
C ARG A 159 -32.92 41.07 -17.72
#